data_AF-A0A3M1XT00-F1
#
_entry.id   AF-A0A3M1XT00-F1
#
_cell.length_a   1.000
_cell.length_b   1.000
_cell.length_c   1.000
_cell.angle_alpha   90.00
_cell.angle_beta   90.00
_cell.angle_gamma   90.00
#
_symmetry.space_group_name_H-M   'P 1'
#
loop_
_entity.id
_entity.type
_entity.pdbx_description
1 polymer ?
#
loop_
_entity_poly.entity_id
_entity_poly.type
_entity_poly.pdbx_seq_one_letter_code
_entity_poly.pdbx_strand_id
1 'polypeptide(L)'
;MSFLGKNLRFIRQHTGQTLVDFAQHIGVWEDSLRRYERGREEPNLDTLLGIADALGMPLDRLLRRDLETEAQRHAQLDIRLVLFDVDGTLTDGSIYYTAEGDEIKRFNAKDGLIMHRLVSRQRGLTLGLVSGSKAEGLIRRRAEYLGIEHVYAGARPKTEVVAEWLAELKLSFAQTAFIGDDLNDLPLMKKVGLSACPSDAARQVRAAVDVVLSQPGGHGCAREFLEEVLGYDVAE
;
A
#
# COMPACT_ATOMS: atom_id res chain seq x y z
N MET A 1 -26.22 -3.81 7.95
CA MET A 1 -25.67 -5.19 7.93
C MET A 1 -24.17 -5.06 7.96
N SER A 2 -23.51 -5.73 8.90
CA SER A 2 -22.05 -5.75 9.00
C SER A 2 -21.45 -6.63 7.89
N PHE A 3 -20.40 -6.17 7.22
CA PHE A 3 -19.67 -6.98 6.23
C PHE A 3 -18.71 -7.99 6.88
N LEU A 4 -18.58 -8.00 8.21
CA LEU A 4 -17.60 -8.79 8.96
C LEU A 4 -17.49 -10.24 8.50
N GLY A 5 -18.59 -11.00 8.54
CA GLY A 5 -18.56 -12.43 8.20
C GLY A 5 -18.12 -12.70 6.76
N LYS A 6 -18.56 -11.84 5.83
CA LYS A 6 -18.14 -11.88 4.43
C LYS A 6 -16.63 -11.58 4.31
N ASN A 7 -16.17 -10.54 4.97
CA ASN A 7 -14.78 -10.08 4.94
C ASN A 7 -13.82 -11.09 5.57
N LEU A 8 -14.15 -11.67 6.73
CA LEU A 8 -13.34 -12.73 7.37
C LEU A 8 -13.16 -13.94 6.45
N ARG A 9 -14.26 -14.37 5.81
CA ARG A 9 -14.22 -15.47 4.85
C ARG A 9 -13.35 -15.13 3.64
N PHE A 10 -13.54 -13.93 3.08
CA PHE A 10 -12.78 -13.45 1.93
C PHE A 10 -11.28 -13.41 2.24
N ILE A 11 -10.88 -12.78 3.34
CA ILE A 11 -9.47 -12.69 3.77
C ILE A 11 -8.87 -14.09 3.90
N ARG A 12 -9.52 -15.00 4.63
CA ARG A 12 -9.02 -16.37 4.83
C ARG A 12 -8.83 -17.13 3.51
N GLN A 13 -9.81 -17.03 2.61
CA GLN A 13 -9.74 -17.70 1.31
C GLN A 13 -8.63 -17.12 0.43
N HIS A 14 -8.45 -15.79 0.49
CA HIS A 14 -7.43 -15.10 -0.28
C HIS A 14 -6.01 -15.39 0.22
N THR A 15 -5.82 -15.53 1.53
CA THR A 15 -4.53 -15.91 2.14
C THR A 15 -4.27 -17.43 2.11
N GLY A 16 -5.19 -18.23 1.56
CA GLY A 16 -5.05 -19.68 1.48
C GLY A 16 -5.05 -20.41 2.83
N GLN A 17 -5.48 -19.76 3.91
CA GLN A 17 -5.42 -20.31 5.26
C GLN A 17 -6.60 -21.26 5.55
N THR A 18 -6.33 -22.29 6.36
CA THR A 18 -7.39 -23.15 6.87
C THR A 18 -8.25 -22.40 7.90
N LEU A 19 -9.43 -22.93 8.22
CA LEU A 19 -10.29 -22.34 9.25
C LEU A 19 -9.60 -22.32 10.62
N VAL A 20 -8.78 -23.33 10.91
CA VAL A 20 -8.03 -23.47 12.17
C VAL A 20 -6.92 -22.44 12.23
N ASP A 21 -6.10 -22.35 11.18
CA ASP A 21 -4.95 -21.44 11.14
C ASP A 21 -5.41 -19.98 11.24
N PHE A 22 -6.46 -19.61 10.51
CA PHE A 22 -6.98 -18.25 10.54
C PHE A 22 -7.64 -17.91 11.87
N ALA A 23 -8.36 -18.85 12.49
CA ALA A 23 -8.93 -18.65 13.83
C ALA A 23 -7.82 -18.38 14.86
N GLN A 24 -6.71 -19.12 14.77
CA GLN A 24 -5.54 -18.91 15.62
C GLN A 24 -4.87 -17.56 15.35
N HIS A 25 -4.73 -17.16 14.08
CA HIS A 25 -4.18 -15.84 13.68
C HIS A 25 -5.00 -14.71 14.30
N ILE A 26 -6.32 -14.72 14.16
CA ILE A 26 -7.18 -13.62 14.65
C ILE A 26 -7.59 -13.76 16.13
N GLY A 27 -7.06 -14.76 16.84
CA GLY A 27 -7.27 -14.94 18.28
C GLY A 27 -8.68 -15.37 18.68
N VAL A 28 -9.37 -16.19 17.87
CA VAL A 28 -10.72 -16.69 18.17
C VAL A 28 -10.81 -18.21 18.09
N TRP A 29 -11.88 -18.78 18.66
CA TRP A 29 -12.17 -20.21 18.51
C TRP A 29 -12.67 -20.54 17.10
N GLU A 30 -12.25 -21.68 16.54
CA GLU A 30 -12.66 -22.15 15.20
C GLU A 30 -14.18 -22.16 15.03
N ASP A 31 -14.91 -22.69 16.01
CA ASP A 31 -16.37 -22.75 15.99
C ASP A 31 -17.02 -21.37 15.95
N SER A 32 -16.41 -20.39 16.62
CA SER A 32 -16.88 -19.00 16.60
C SER A 32 -16.63 -18.38 15.24
N LEU A 33 -15.42 -18.53 14.68
CA LEU A 33 -15.11 -18.08 13.31
C LEU A 33 -16.08 -18.68 12.29
N ARG A 34 -16.39 -19.98 12.39
CA ARG A 34 -17.35 -20.67 11.50
C ARG A 34 -18.73 -20.02 11.53
N ARG A 35 -19.19 -19.57 12.71
CA ARG A 35 -20.48 -18.88 12.87
C ARG A 35 -20.40 -17.42 12.40
N TYR A 36 -19.30 -16.72 12.68
CA TYR A 36 -19.04 -15.36 12.19
C TYR A 36 -19.05 -15.30 10.66
N GLU A 37 -18.29 -16.17 10.00
CA GLU A 37 -18.22 -16.20 8.53
C GLU A 37 -19.59 -16.43 7.89
N ARG A 38 -20.47 -17.20 8.54
CA ARG A 38 -21.82 -17.50 8.07
C ARG A 38 -22.85 -16.42 8.45
N GLY A 39 -22.44 -15.36 9.14
CA GLY A 39 -23.33 -14.32 9.66
C GLY A 39 -24.35 -14.86 10.67
N ARG A 40 -24.01 -15.96 11.36
CA ARG A 40 -24.88 -16.60 12.37
C ARG A 40 -24.67 -16.02 13.77
N GLU A 41 -23.52 -15.41 14.00
CA GLU A 41 -23.13 -14.79 15.25
C GLU A 41 -22.28 -13.55 14.92
N GLU A 42 -22.35 -12.52 15.76
CA GLU A 42 -21.42 -11.40 15.72
C GLU A 42 -20.56 -11.42 16.99
N PRO A 43 -19.25 -11.17 16.89
CA PRO A 43 -18.39 -11.07 18.06
C PRO A 43 -18.78 -9.84 18.91
N ASN A 44 -18.47 -9.91 20.20
CA ASN A 44 -18.54 -8.73 21.06
C ASN A 44 -17.46 -7.69 20.66
N LEU A 45 -17.57 -6.49 21.22
CA LEU A 45 -16.67 -5.38 20.88
C LEU A 45 -15.19 -5.69 21.13
N ASP A 46 -14.85 -6.33 22.24
CA ASP A 46 -13.46 -6.68 22.57
C ASP A 46 -12.88 -7.66 21.55
N THR A 47 -13.67 -8.65 21.15
CA THR A 47 -13.28 -9.62 20.12
C THR A 47 -13.15 -8.96 18.75
N LEU A 48 -14.06 -8.04 18.41
CA LEU A 48 -13.99 -7.27 17.16
C LEU A 48 -12.71 -6.44 17.07
N LEU A 49 -12.35 -5.74 18.16
CA LEU A 49 -11.11 -4.97 18.24
C LEU A 49 -9.88 -5.88 18.11
N GLY A 50 -9.88 -7.02 18.81
CA GLY A 50 -8.80 -8.01 18.71
C GLY A 50 -8.62 -8.57 17.30
N ILE A 51 -9.72 -8.87 16.60
CA ILE A 51 -9.69 -9.31 15.19
C ILE A 51 -9.12 -8.20 14.29
N ALA A 52 -9.57 -6.96 14.45
CA ALA A 52 -9.12 -5.83 13.65
C ALA A 52 -7.60 -5.59 13.82
N ASP A 53 -7.12 -5.61 15.06
CA ASP A 53 -5.70 -5.47 15.39
C ASP A 53 -4.85 -6.62 14.83
N ALA A 54 -5.31 -7.87 14.97
CA ALA A 54 -4.60 -9.04 14.44
C ALA A 54 -4.49 -9.04 12.90
N LEU A 55 -5.45 -8.41 12.23
CA LEU A 55 -5.46 -8.20 10.78
C LEU A 55 -4.73 -6.91 10.35
N GLY A 56 -4.29 -6.07 11.29
CA GLY A 56 -3.71 -4.76 10.99
C GLY A 56 -4.67 -3.81 10.27
N MET A 57 -5.99 -3.99 10.45
CA MET A 57 -7.01 -3.29 9.67
C MET A 57 -7.88 -2.39 10.57
N PRO A 58 -8.24 -1.16 10.12
CA PRO A 58 -9.25 -0.37 10.82
C PRO A 58 -10.60 -1.10 10.93
N LEU A 59 -11.19 -1.10 12.14
CA LEU A 59 -12.47 -1.79 12.39
C LEU A 59 -13.59 -1.28 11.47
N ASP A 60 -13.61 0.02 11.15
CA ASP A 60 -14.61 0.58 10.25
C ASP A 60 -14.51 -0.01 8.83
N ARG A 61 -13.30 -0.29 8.34
CA ARG A 61 -13.08 -0.98 7.06
C ARG A 61 -13.65 -2.39 7.13
N LEU A 62 -13.29 -3.15 8.17
CA LEU A 62 -13.75 -4.52 8.35
C LEU A 62 -15.28 -4.66 8.46
N LEU A 63 -15.95 -3.65 9.04
CA LEU A 63 -17.41 -3.69 9.25
C LEU A 63 -18.23 -3.04 8.13
N ARG A 64 -17.71 -2.00 7.47
CA ARG A 64 -18.50 -1.14 6.56
C ARG A 64 -18.12 -1.25 5.09
N ARG A 65 -17.02 -1.92 4.76
CA ARG A 65 -16.56 -2.10 3.37
C ARG A 65 -16.72 -3.56 2.94
N ASP A 66 -16.97 -3.76 1.66
CA ASP A 66 -17.06 -5.08 1.04
C ASP A 66 -15.70 -5.41 0.40
N LEU A 67 -14.83 -6.12 1.13
CA LEU A 67 -13.44 -6.35 0.71
C LEU A 67 -13.35 -7.19 -0.56
N GLU A 68 -14.29 -8.13 -0.76
CA GLU A 68 -14.34 -8.95 -1.96
C GLU A 68 -14.65 -8.10 -3.18
N THR A 69 -15.64 -7.20 -3.07
CA THR A 69 -15.98 -6.28 -4.15
C THR A 69 -14.88 -5.24 -4.39
N GLU A 70 -14.21 -4.75 -3.35
CA GLU A 70 -13.03 -3.89 -3.49
C GLU A 70 -11.91 -4.60 -4.26
N ALA A 71 -11.58 -5.83 -3.89
CA ALA A 71 -10.56 -6.62 -4.58
C ALA A 71 -10.93 -6.90 -6.05
N GLN A 72 -12.19 -7.25 -6.32
CA GLN A 72 -12.68 -7.42 -7.70
C GLN A 72 -12.60 -6.13 -8.51
N ARG A 73 -12.90 -4.98 -7.88
CA ARG A 73 -12.78 -3.66 -8.50
C ARG A 73 -11.32 -3.35 -8.81
N HIS A 74 -10.39 -3.62 -7.88
CA HIS A 74 -8.97 -3.40 -8.08
C HIS A 74 -8.40 -4.26 -9.21
N ALA A 75 -8.83 -5.53 -9.32
CA ALA A 75 -8.46 -6.42 -10.41
C ALA A 75 -8.96 -5.96 -11.80
N GLN A 76 -9.95 -5.06 -11.86
CA GLN A 76 -10.43 -4.45 -13.10
C GLN A 76 -9.74 -3.12 -13.43
N LEU A 77 -8.88 -2.61 -12.54
CA LEU A 77 -8.16 -1.36 -12.80
C LEU A 77 -7.03 -1.59 -13.80
N ASP A 78 -6.99 -0.77 -14.85
CA ASP A 78 -5.88 -0.73 -15.81
C ASP A 78 -4.75 0.15 -15.26
N ILE A 79 -4.12 -0.28 -14.18
CA ILE A 79 -2.98 0.46 -13.59
C ILE A 79 -1.77 0.37 -14.52
N ARG A 80 -1.30 1.52 -15.00
CA ARG A 80 -0.16 1.67 -15.91
C ARG A 80 1.00 2.43 -15.28
N LEU A 81 0.73 3.20 -14.22
CA LEU A 81 1.72 3.98 -13.49
C LEU A 81 1.58 3.70 -11.99
N VAL A 82 2.66 3.30 -11.32
CA VAL A 82 2.71 3.22 -9.85
C VAL A 82 3.69 4.24 -9.32
N LEU A 83 3.20 5.12 -8.45
CA LEU A 83 3.97 6.17 -7.83
C LEU A 83 4.21 5.83 -6.36
N PHE A 84 5.38 6.19 -5.86
CA PHE A 84 5.76 5.99 -4.46
C PHE A 84 6.21 7.32 -3.87
N ASP A 85 5.70 7.66 -2.70
CA ASP A 85 6.44 8.54 -1.80
C ASP A 85 7.73 7.83 -1.35
N VAL A 86 8.70 8.61 -0.86
CA VAL A 86 9.96 8.09 -0.37
C VAL A 86 9.95 7.96 1.15
N ASP A 87 9.67 9.04 1.88
CA ASP A 87 9.94 9.14 3.30
C ASP A 87 8.74 8.67 4.12
N GLY A 88 8.83 7.49 4.74
CA GLY A 88 7.69 6.85 5.40
C GLY A 88 6.98 5.82 4.50
N THR A 89 7.36 5.74 3.23
CA THR A 89 6.92 4.70 2.29
C THR A 89 8.08 3.78 1.89
N LEU A 90 9.01 4.23 1.04
CA LEU A 90 10.19 3.43 0.68
C LEU A 90 11.28 3.41 1.77
N THR A 91 11.17 4.31 2.74
CA THR A 91 11.95 4.37 3.98
C THR A 91 11.01 4.28 5.18
N ASP A 92 11.58 4.09 6.37
CA ASP A 92 10.87 4.07 7.64
C ASP A 92 10.54 5.47 8.20
N GLY A 93 10.63 6.51 7.36
CA GLY A 93 10.43 7.90 7.75
C GLY A 93 11.57 8.52 8.55
N SER A 94 12.60 7.74 8.91
CA SER A 94 13.77 8.27 9.63
C SER A 94 14.69 9.02 8.67
N ILE A 95 15.12 10.21 9.11
CA ILE A 95 16.09 11.05 8.41
C ILE A 95 17.33 11.19 9.29
N TYR A 96 18.45 10.63 8.83
CA TYR A 96 19.71 10.68 9.56
C TYR A 96 20.58 11.81 9.02
N TYR A 97 21.18 12.58 9.91
CA TYR A 97 22.13 13.64 9.57
C TYR A 97 23.52 13.31 10.09
N THR A 98 24.55 13.55 9.27
CA THR A 98 25.94 13.57 9.73
C THR A 98 26.27 14.91 10.40
N ALA A 99 27.41 15.00 11.07
CA ALA A 99 27.88 16.25 11.68
C ALA A 99 28.15 17.34 10.62
N GLU A 100 28.45 16.92 9.39
CA GLU A 100 28.71 17.77 8.23
C GLU A 100 27.42 18.22 7.52
N GLY A 101 26.27 17.66 7.91
CA GLY A 101 24.95 18.01 7.35
C GLY A 101 24.50 17.14 6.19
N ASP A 102 25.23 16.05 5.87
CA ASP A 102 24.78 15.09 4.87
C ASP A 102 23.56 14.32 5.37
N GLU A 103 22.59 14.09 4.48
CA GLU A 103 21.40 13.32 4.77
C GLU A 103 21.57 11.85 4.33
N ILE A 104 21.22 10.91 5.20
CA ILE A 104 21.24 9.47 4.93
C ILE A 104 19.82 8.91 5.07
N LYS A 105 19.42 8.08 4.11
CA LYS A 105 18.15 7.33 4.13
C LYS A 105 18.39 5.83 4.01
N ARG A 106 17.57 5.04 4.70
CA ARG A 106 17.58 3.57 4.65
C ARG A 106 16.46 3.06 3.74
N PHE A 107 16.81 2.28 2.72
CA PHE A 107 15.86 1.64 1.80
C PHE A 107 15.81 0.12 2.01
N ASN A 108 14.68 -0.49 1.65
CA ASN A 108 14.52 -1.94 1.71
C ASN A 108 15.07 -2.63 0.44
N ALA A 109 15.82 -3.72 0.62
CA ALA A 109 16.33 -4.51 -0.49
C ALA A 109 15.24 -5.35 -1.19
N LYS A 110 14.21 -5.81 -0.45
CA LYS A 110 13.11 -6.62 -1.01
C LYS A 110 12.22 -5.78 -1.92
N ASP A 111 11.92 -4.53 -1.53
CA ASP A 111 11.25 -3.54 -2.37
C ASP A 111 12.08 -3.28 -3.63
N GLY A 112 13.39 -3.06 -3.46
CA GLY A 112 14.28 -2.81 -4.60
C GLY A 112 14.29 -3.94 -5.64
N LEU A 113 14.26 -5.20 -5.19
CA LEU A 113 14.29 -6.35 -6.09
C LEU A 113 13.09 -6.38 -7.05
N ILE A 114 11.87 -6.24 -6.52
CA ILE A 114 10.66 -6.27 -7.35
C ILE A 114 10.58 -5.06 -8.27
N MET A 115 10.86 -3.86 -7.74
CA MET A 115 10.81 -2.61 -8.52
C MET A 115 11.78 -2.67 -9.70
N HIS A 116 13.03 -3.08 -9.45
CA HIS A 116 14.03 -3.24 -10.51
C HIS A 116 13.61 -4.28 -11.55
N ARG A 117 13.05 -5.43 -11.14
CA ARG A 117 12.57 -6.45 -12.09
C ARG A 117 11.42 -5.94 -12.95
N LEU A 118 10.46 -5.22 -12.36
CA LEU A 118 9.33 -4.68 -13.09
C LEU A 118 9.76 -3.64 -14.14
N VAL A 119 10.64 -2.72 -13.74
CA VAL A 119 11.24 -1.74 -14.64
C VAL A 119 11.99 -2.43 -15.78
N SER A 120 12.85 -3.41 -15.45
CA SER A 120 13.70 -4.10 -16.45
C SER A 120 12.91 -4.89 -17.51
N ARG A 121 11.68 -5.32 -17.18
CA ARG A 121 10.87 -6.18 -18.07
C ARG A 121 9.96 -5.41 -19.01
N GLN A 122 9.82 -4.09 -18.83
CA GLN A 122 8.97 -3.24 -19.68
C GLN A 122 7.55 -3.82 -19.89
N ARG A 123 6.92 -4.40 -18.86
CA ARG A 123 5.57 -5.02 -18.94
C ARG A 123 4.42 -4.00 -19.09
N GLY A 124 4.68 -2.82 -19.66
CA GLY A 124 3.68 -1.76 -19.78
C GLY A 124 3.25 -1.15 -18.43
N LEU A 125 4.08 -1.33 -17.39
CA LEU A 125 3.94 -0.66 -16.10
C LEU A 125 5.13 0.27 -15.89
N THR A 126 4.83 1.54 -15.64
CA THR A 126 5.80 2.57 -15.31
C THR A 126 5.83 2.74 -13.79
N LEU A 127 7.02 2.86 -13.20
CA LEU A 127 7.19 3.23 -11.79
C LEU A 127 7.70 4.67 -11.71
N GLY A 128 7.38 5.38 -10.62
CA GLY A 128 7.89 6.72 -10.37
C GLY A 128 8.01 7.06 -8.88
N LEU A 129 8.92 7.98 -8.54
CA LEU A 129 9.13 8.47 -7.17
C LEU A 129 8.72 9.93 -7.07
N VAL A 130 7.85 10.26 -6.11
CA VAL A 130 7.40 11.65 -5.88
C VAL A 130 7.53 11.98 -4.40
N SER A 131 8.55 12.76 -4.05
CA SER A 131 8.86 13.13 -2.67
C SER A 131 8.81 14.64 -2.44
N GLY A 132 8.43 15.04 -1.23
CA GLY A 132 8.58 16.42 -0.74
C GLY A 132 10.00 16.74 -0.26
N SER A 133 10.90 15.76 -0.20
CA SER A 133 12.26 15.92 0.33
C SER A 133 13.10 16.88 -0.50
N LYS A 134 14.03 17.57 0.17
CA LYS A 134 15.07 18.39 -0.46
C LYS A 134 16.31 17.59 -0.87
N ALA A 135 16.42 16.33 -0.43
CA ALA A 135 17.55 15.45 -0.73
C ALA A 135 17.43 14.81 -2.12
N GLU A 136 17.23 15.64 -3.16
CA GLU A 136 16.98 15.21 -4.53
C GLU A 136 18.08 14.28 -5.07
N GLY A 137 19.36 14.62 -4.84
CA GLY A 137 20.49 13.82 -5.33
C GLY A 137 20.51 12.39 -4.78
N LEU A 138 20.12 12.20 -3.51
CA LEU A 138 20.04 10.87 -2.89
C LEU A 138 18.87 10.06 -3.49
N ILE A 139 17.70 10.69 -3.63
CA ILE A 139 16.51 10.05 -4.19
C ILE A 139 16.74 9.66 -5.67
N ARG A 140 17.35 10.55 -6.46
CA ARG A 140 17.73 10.27 -7.85
C ARG A 140 18.69 9.09 -7.95
N ARG A 141 19.72 9.03 -7.11
CA ARG A 141 20.66 7.89 -7.10
C ARG A 141 19.95 6.56 -6.82
N ARG A 142 18.98 6.55 -5.90
CA ARG A 142 18.19 5.35 -5.63
C ARG A 142 17.31 4.98 -6.82
N ALA A 143 16.66 5.96 -7.46
CA ALA A 143 15.85 5.73 -8.65
C ALA A 143 16.67 5.18 -9.82
N GLU A 144 17.85 5.77 -10.08
CA GLU A 144 18.80 5.30 -11.10
C GLU A 144 19.20 3.85 -10.86
N TYR A 145 19.50 3.47 -9.61
CA TYR A 145 19.79 2.08 -9.24
C TYR A 145 18.64 1.12 -9.57
N LEU A 146 17.38 1.59 -9.49
CA LEU A 146 16.19 0.81 -9.81
C LEU A 146 15.77 0.90 -11.28
N GLY A 147 16.41 1.77 -12.08
CA GLY A 147 16.03 2.10 -13.45
C GLY A 147 14.77 2.98 -13.58
N ILE A 148 14.38 3.68 -12.51
CA ILE A 148 13.17 4.51 -12.48
C ILE A 148 13.48 5.89 -13.08
N GLU A 149 12.78 6.24 -14.17
CA GLU A 149 13.02 7.48 -14.90
C GLU A 149 12.21 8.67 -14.34
N HIS A 150 10.97 8.44 -13.90
CA HIS A 150 10.12 9.51 -13.36
C HIS A 150 10.42 9.74 -11.88
N VAL A 151 11.18 10.79 -11.61
CA VAL A 151 11.63 11.13 -10.26
C VAL A 151 11.44 12.61 -10.02
N TYR A 152 10.76 12.93 -8.92
CA TYR A 152 10.64 14.28 -8.42
C TYR A 152 10.88 14.32 -6.91
N ALA A 153 11.70 15.27 -6.49
CA ALA A 153 11.94 15.59 -5.08
C ALA A 153 11.95 17.11 -4.94
N GLY A 154 10.99 17.66 -4.19
CA GLY A 154 10.92 19.10 -3.95
C GLY A 154 9.55 19.58 -3.47
N ALA A 155 9.40 20.90 -3.33
CA ALA A 155 8.27 21.51 -2.63
C ALA A 155 6.99 21.73 -3.46
N ARG A 156 7.03 21.57 -4.80
CA ARG A 156 5.83 21.67 -5.64
C ARG A 156 4.76 20.66 -5.22
N PRO A 157 3.46 20.99 -5.34
CA PRO A 157 2.39 20.04 -5.08
C PRO A 157 2.53 18.77 -5.93
N LYS A 158 2.51 17.59 -5.29
CA LYS A 158 2.64 16.30 -5.98
C LYS A 158 1.61 16.14 -7.10
N THR A 159 0.41 16.66 -6.91
CA THR A 159 -0.66 16.59 -7.92
C THR A 159 -0.34 17.34 -9.21
N GLU A 160 0.46 18.41 -9.17
CA GLU A 160 0.85 19.16 -10.36
C GLU A 160 1.93 18.41 -11.13
N VAL A 161 2.96 17.95 -10.41
CA VAL A 161 4.06 17.15 -10.99
C VAL A 161 3.51 15.89 -11.65
N VAL A 162 2.61 15.17 -10.97
CA VAL A 162 2.00 13.96 -11.53
C VAL A 162 1.11 14.28 -12.72
N ALA A 163 0.38 15.40 -12.72
CA ALA A 163 -0.42 15.79 -13.88
C ALA A 163 0.45 16.05 -15.12
N GLU A 164 1.64 16.61 -14.96
CA GLU A 164 2.62 16.79 -16.05
C GLU A 164 3.07 15.44 -16.61
N TRP A 165 3.48 14.50 -15.74
CA TRP A 165 3.88 13.16 -16.16
C TRP A 165 2.75 12.39 -16.85
N LEU A 166 1.52 12.51 -16.36
CA LEU A 166 0.36 11.87 -16.98
C LEU A 166 0.09 12.40 -18.38
N ALA A 167 0.28 13.70 -18.62
CA ALA A 167 0.15 14.29 -19.95
C ALA A 167 1.21 13.75 -20.92
N GLU A 168 2.47 13.63 -20.47
CA GLU A 168 3.58 13.06 -21.25
C GLU A 168 3.35 11.58 -21.58
N LEU A 169 2.92 10.80 -20.57
CA LEU A 169 2.66 9.36 -20.68
C LEU A 169 1.33 9.04 -21.37
N LYS A 170 0.48 10.04 -21.63
CA LYS A 170 -0.89 9.86 -22.14
C LYS A 170 -1.73 8.95 -21.26
N LEU A 171 -1.55 9.07 -19.95
CA LEU A 171 -2.27 8.32 -18.93
C LEU A 171 -3.25 9.24 -18.19
N SER A 172 -4.18 8.62 -17.47
CA SER A 172 -5.10 9.32 -16.57
C SER A 172 -4.78 8.99 -15.12
N PHE A 173 -5.28 9.81 -14.19
CA PHE A 173 -5.21 9.49 -12.77
C PHE A 173 -5.86 8.13 -12.44
N ALA A 174 -6.93 7.75 -13.16
CA ALA A 174 -7.58 6.45 -12.99
C ALA A 174 -6.69 5.24 -13.33
N GLN A 175 -5.66 5.43 -14.16
CA GLN A 175 -4.66 4.42 -14.51
C GLN A 175 -3.40 4.52 -13.64
N THR A 176 -3.46 5.30 -12.56
CA THR A 176 -2.35 5.54 -11.65
C THR A 176 -2.66 4.93 -10.30
N ALA A 177 -1.66 4.26 -9.72
CA ALA A 177 -1.62 3.90 -8.32
C ALA A 177 -0.63 4.80 -7.56
N PHE A 178 -0.91 5.11 -6.30
CA PHE A 178 0.02 5.85 -5.46
C PHE A 178 0.07 5.30 -4.03
N ILE A 179 1.30 5.11 -3.53
CA ILE A 179 1.58 4.77 -2.13
C ILE A 179 2.22 5.97 -1.44
N GLY A 180 1.64 6.40 -0.33
CA GLY A 180 2.17 7.46 0.54
C GLY A 180 1.75 7.25 1.98
N ASP A 181 2.28 8.05 2.90
CA ASP A 181 2.12 7.82 4.34
C ASP A 181 1.60 9.03 5.15
N ASP A 182 1.70 10.26 4.64
CA ASP A 182 1.37 11.46 5.43
C ASP A 182 0.34 12.40 4.76
N LEU A 183 -0.06 13.46 5.46
CA LEU A 183 -1.16 14.35 5.08
C LEU A 183 -0.92 15.10 3.76
N ASN A 184 0.34 15.34 3.41
CA ASN A 184 0.75 15.96 2.15
C ASN A 184 0.42 15.08 0.92
N ASP A 185 0.20 13.77 1.12
CA ASP A 185 -0.14 12.81 0.08
C ASP A 185 -1.63 12.72 -0.23
N LEU A 186 -2.47 13.07 0.74
CA LEU A 186 -3.94 13.00 0.62
C LEU A 186 -4.50 13.66 -0.65
N PRO A 187 -4.03 14.84 -1.10
CA PRO A 187 -4.54 15.45 -2.33
C PRO A 187 -4.30 14.60 -3.58
N LEU A 188 -3.19 13.85 -3.64
CA LEU A 188 -2.87 12.96 -4.76
C LEU A 188 -3.61 11.62 -4.62
N MET A 189 -3.62 11.04 -3.41
CA MET A 189 -4.35 9.79 -3.11
C MET A 189 -5.82 9.87 -3.52
N LYS A 190 -6.48 11.03 -3.30
CA LYS A 190 -7.89 11.23 -3.68
C LYS A 190 -8.15 11.30 -5.18
N LYS A 191 -7.11 11.48 -6.01
CA LYS A 191 -7.25 11.61 -7.46
C LYS A 191 -6.96 10.31 -8.20
N VAL A 192 -5.99 9.54 -7.72
CA VAL A 192 -5.52 8.31 -8.38
C VAL A 192 -6.59 7.21 -8.38
N GLY A 193 -6.45 6.26 -9.30
CA GLY A 193 -7.38 5.13 -9.44
C GLY A 193 -7.25 4.11 -8.32
N LEU A 194 -6.07 4.03 -7.70
CA LEU A 194 -5.79 3.19 -6.55
C LEU A 194 -4.82 3.88 -5.60
N SER A 195 -5.20 4.04 -4.34
CA SER A 195 -4.36 4.60 -3.30
C SER A 195 -4.04 3.58 -2.22
N ALA A 196 -2.81 3.57 -1.74
CA ALA A 196 -2.40 2.74 -0.62
C ALA A 196 -1.52 3.49 0.38
N CYS A 197 -1.41 2.95 1.59
CA CYS A 197 -0.45 3.42 2.57
C CYS A 197 0.13 2.27 3.40
N PRO A 198 1.35 2.44 3.95
CA PRO A 198 1.89 1.54 4.97
C PRO A 198 1.03 1.45 6.25
N SER A 199 1.23 0.42 7.06
CA SER A 199 0.46 0.20 8.31
C SER A 199 0.72 1.29 9.37
N ASP A 200 1.90 1.90 9.35
CA ASP A 200 2.34 2.96 10.27
C ASP A 200 2.06 4.39 9.76
N ALA A 201 1.43 4.53 8.58
CA ALA A 201 1.03 5.82 8.02
C ALA A 201 0.17 6.66 8.97
N ALA A 202 0.09 7.98 8.74
CA ALA A 202 -0.75 8.87 9.52
C ALA A 202 -2.20 8.36 9.59
N ARG A 203 -2.84 8.48 10.77
CA ARG A 203 -4.19 7.93 11.01
C ARG A 203 -5.21 8.41 9.96
N GLN A 204 -5.13 9.68 9.58
CA GLN A 204 -6.00 10.29 8.58
C GLN A 204 -5.77 9.69 7.18
N VAL A 205 -4.54 9.29 6.86
CA VAL A 205 -4.18 8.62 5.59
C VAL A 205 -4.77 7.22 5.57
N ARG A 206 -4.55 6.41 6.60
CA ARG A 206 -5.15 5.06 6.71
C ARG A 206 -6.66 5.06 6.56
N ALA A 207 -7.33 6.10 7.05
CA ALA A 207 -8.78 6.24 6.95
C ALA A 207 -9.27 6.68 5.55
N ALA A 208 -8.38 7.18 4.69
CA ALA A 208 -8.73 7.80 3.41
C ALA A 208 -8.32 6.98 2.18
N VAL A 209 -7.37 6.05 2.30
CA VAL A 209 -6.84 5.26 1.17
C VAL A 209 -7.70 4.02 0.86
N ASP A 210 -7.55 3.52 -0.37
CA ASP A 210 -8.22 2.30 -0.82
C ASP A 210 -7.60 1.05 -0.18
N VAL A 211 -6.30 1.04 0.11
CA VAL A 211 -5.60 -0.11 0.72
C VAL A 211 -4.69 0.33 1.86
N VAL A 212 -4.86 -0.26 3.04
CA VAL A 212 -3.87 -0.18 4.12
C VAL A 212 -3.06 -1.47 4.08
N LEU A 213 -1.77 -1.33 3.82
CA LEU A 213 -0.81 -2.43 3.77
C LEU A 213 -0.49 -2.92 5.18
N SER A 214 -0.10 -4.18 5.32
CA SER A 214 0.32 -4.77 6.58
C SER A 214 1.74 -4.36 6.96
N GLN A 215 2.64 -4.19 5.99
CA GLN A 215 4.02 -3.80 6.22
C GLN A 215 4.16 -2.29 6.50
N PRO A 216 5.03 -1.90 7.45
CA PRO A 216 5.35 -0.50 7.68
C PRO A 216 6.28 0.07 6.59
N GLY A 217 6.42 1.40 6.57
CA GLY A 217 7.32 2.12 5.66
C GLY A 217 8.75 1.57 5.72
N GLY A 218 9.39 1.37 4.56
CA GLY A 218 10.77 0.86 4.48
C GLY A 218 10.96 -0.60 4.90
N HIS A 219 9.88 -1.33 5.20
CA HIS A 219 9.92 -2.72 5.65
C HIS A 219 9.39 -3.74 4.63
N GLY A 220 9.09 -3.31 3.40
CA GLY A 220 8.55 -4.19 2.36
C GLY A 220 7.16 -3.81 1.87
N CYS A 221 6.66 -2.62 2.19
CA CYS A 221 5.31 -2.21 1.80
C CYS A 221 5.16 -2.03 0.27
N ALA A 222 6.20 -1.57 -0.43
CA ALA A 222 6.15 -1.49 -1.89
C ALA A 222 6.12 -2.90 -2.52
N ARG A 223 6.86 -3.85 -1.94
CA ARG A 223 6.82 -5.27 -2.30
C ARG A 223 5.44 -5.87 -2.10
N GLU A 224 4.87 -5.72 -0.91
CA GLU A 224 3.51 -6.18 -0.60
C GLU A 224 2.49 -5.59 -1.58
N PHE A 225 2.54 -4.28 -1.83
CA PHE A 225 1.62 -3.64 -2.75
C PHE A 225 1.73 -4.19 -4.18
N LEU A 226 2.94 -4.30 -4.70
CA LEU A 226 3.16 -4.77 -6.06
C LEU A 226 2.77 -6.25 -6.22
N GLU A 227 3.05 -7.11 -5.24
CA GLU A 227 2.72 -8.54 -5.30
C GLU A 227 1.25 -8.83 -4.96
N GLU A 228 0.78 -8.37 -3.81
CA GLU A 228 -0.50 -8.80 -3.24
C GLU A 228 -1.66 -7.93 -3.73
N VAL A 229 -1.42 -6.64 -3.98
CA VAL A 229 -2.48 -5.72 -4.44
C VAL A 229 -2.56 -5.67 -5.97
N LEU A 230 -1.40 -5.59 -6.64
CA LEU A 230 -1.35 -5.51 -8.10
C LEU A 230 -1.07 -6.84 -8.81
N GLY A 231 -0.75 -7.91 -8.08
CA GLY A 231 -0.58 -9.24 -8.66
C GLY A 231 0.70 -9.45 -9.47
N TYR A 232 1.74 -8.63 -9.24
CA TYR A 232 3.03 -8.79 -9.92
C TYR A 232 3.91 -9.81 -9.22
N ASP A 233 4.21 -10.93 -9.88
CA ASP A 233 5.13 -11.92 -9.34
C ASP A 233 6.60 -11.60 -9.67
N VAL A 234 7.46 -11.77 -8.67
CA VAL A 234 8.91 -11.67 -8.76
C VAL A 234 9.52 -12.98 -9.27
N ALA A 235 8.86 -14.13 -9.13
CA ALA A 235 9.45 -15.46 -9.32
C ALA A 235 9.68 -15.90 -10.78
N GLU A 236 9.01 -15.28 -11.75
CA GLU A 236 9.36 -15.43 -13.17
C GLU A 236 10.60 -14.62 -13.49
#